data_AF-A0A9P0PS18-F1
#
_entry.id   AF-A0A9P0PS18-F1
#
_cell.length_a   1.000
_cell.length_b   1.000
_cell.length_c   1.000
_cell.angle_alpha   90.00
_cell.angle_beta   90.00
_cell.angle_gamma   90.00
#
_symmetry.space_group_name_H-M   'P 1'
#
loop_
_entity.id
_entity.type
_entity.pdbx_description
1 polymer ?
#
loop_
_entity_poly.entity_id
_entity_poly.type
_entity_poly.pdbx_seq_one_letter_code
_entity_poly.pdbx_strand_id
1 'polypeptide(L)'
;MFIDCDFVSVKPNKVKIVTPNDLLSTRKSQTVRCETSGSYPPAKLTWLLDGKAIRNAVITEEETETFTGSLLTLNVSPDDDGKELVCRADNPRFPGGTAEDRRQIHVACKS
;
A
#
# COMPACT_ATOMS: atom_id res chain seq x y z
N MET A 1 -0.59 -0.87 43.16
CA MET A 1 -1.40 0.04 42.32
C MET A 1 -0.80 -0.01 40.93
N PHE A 2 -1.29 -0.92 40.07
CA PHE A 2 -0.89 -0.98 38.68
C PHE A 2 -2.04 -0.39 37.89
N ILE A 3 -1.82 0.80 37.33
CA ILE A 3 -2.69 1.34 36.30
C ILE A 3 -2.24 0.60 35.04
N ASP A 4 -2.93 -0.47 34.68
CA ASP A 4 -2.85 -1.02 33.33
C ASP A 4 -3.46 0.04 32.42
N CYS A 5 -2.62 0.84 31.76
CA CYS A 5 -3.06 1.62 30.61
C CYS A 5 -3.57 0.61 29.59
N ASP A 6 -4.88 0.63 29.31
CA ASP A 6 -5.49 -0.16 28.24
C ASP A 6 -4.62 -0.08 26.98
N PHE A 7 -4.27 -1.24 26.41
CA PHE A 7 -3.63 -1.32 25.10
C PHE A 7 -4.62 -0.84 24.04
N VAL A 8 -4.75 0.48 23.87
CA VAL A 8 -5.58 1.09 22.83
C VAL A 8 -5.02 0.66 21.49
N SER A 9 -5.82 -0.01 20.66
CA SER A 9 -5.48 -0.29 19.27
C SER A 9 -6.45 0.43 18.35
N VAL A 10 -5.93 1.04 17.29
CA VAL A 10 -6.70 1.89 16.39
C VAL A 10 -6.52 1.40 14.97
N LYS A 11 -7.62 1.19 14.24
CA LYS A 11 -7.57 0.82 12.82
C LYS A 11 -7.01 1.98 11.98
N PRO A 12 -6.33 1.70 10.85
CA PRO A 12 -5.90 2.75 9.96
C PRO A 12 -7.11 3.55 9.46
N ASN A 13 -7.00 4.88 9.49
CA ASN A 13 -8.11 5.75 9.10
C ASN A 13 -8.08 6.05 7.61
N LYS A 14 -6.89 6.37 7.09
CA LYS A 14 -6.68 6.76 5.69
C LYS A 14 -5.59 5.92 5.10
N VAL A 15 -5.82 5.40 3.90
CA VAL A 15 -4.82 4.81 3.02
C VAL A 15 -4.90 5.56 1.71
N LYS A 16 -3.75 5.87 1.12
CA LYS A 16 -3.69 6.62 -0.13
C LYS A 16 -2.56 6.11 -1.00
N ILE A 17 -2.91 5.72 -2.23
CA ILE A 17 -1.97 5.48 -3.31
C ILE A 17 -1.64 6.81 -3.98
N VAL A 18 -0.36 7.14 -4.00
CA VAL A 18 0.23 8.31 -4.64
C VAL A 18 1.14 7.83 -5.76
N THR A 19 0.70 8.06 -6.99
CA THR A 19 1.49 7.80 -8.20
C THR A 19 1.83 9.13 -8.88
N PRO A 20 3.06 9.32 -9.39
CA PRO A 20 3.38 10.50 -10.19
C PRO A 20 2.70 10.50 -11.56
N ASN A 21 2.31 9.34 -12.09
CA ASN A 21 1.63 9.19 -13.38
C ASN A 21 0.55 8.11 -13.30
N ASP A 22 -0.59 8.34 -13.95
CA ASP A 22 -1.66 7.33 -14.07
C ASP A 22 -1.34 6.27 -15.15
N LEU A 23 -0.38 6.56 -16.04
CA LEU A 23 0.04 5.69 -17.13
C LEU A 23 1.42 5.10 -16.86
N LEU A 24 1.46 3.78 -16.72
CA LEU A 24 2.67 3.00 -16.44
C LEU A 24 3.30 2.52 -17.77
N SER A 25 4.63 2.54 -17.84
CA SER A 25 5.36 2.09 -19.04
C SER A 25 6.03 0.74 -18.81
N THR A 26 5.97 -0.15 -19.80
CA THR A 26 6.62 -1.47 -19.76
C THR A 26 8.15 -1.41 -19.82
N ARG A 27 8.74 -0.30 -20.32
CA ARG A 27 10.20 -0.14 -20.48
C ARG A 27 10.92 0.34 -19.22
N LYS A 28 10.20 0.92 -18.26
CA LYS A 28 10.80 1.51 -17.05
C LYS A 28 10.06 1.03 -15.83
N SER A 29 10.80 0.64 -14.79
CA SER A 29 10.22 0.39 -13.48
C SER A 29 9.49 1.64 -13.02
N GLN A 30 8.26 1.46 -12.55
CA GLN A 30 7.43 2.53 -12.03
C GLN A 30 7.48 2.48 -10.52
N THR A 31 7.53 3.64 -9.87
CA THR A 31 7.50 3.74 -8.41
C THR A 31 6.15 4.33 -8.01
N VAL A 32 5.41 3.56 -7.21
CA VAL A 32 4.13 3.96 -6.63
C VAL A 32 4.30 4.04 -5.13
N ARG A 33 3.82 5.11 -4.51
CA ARG A 33 3.86 5.27 -3.06
C ARG A 33 2.49 4.97 -2.49
N CYS A 34 2.44 4.32 -1.34
CA CYS A 34 1.26 4.22 -0.51
C CYS A 34 1.56 4.77 0.86
N GLU A 35 0.57 5.43 1.43
CA GLU A 35 0.68 6.16 2.67
C GLU A 35 -0.53 5.87 3.55
N THR A 36 -0.31 5.61 4.84
CA THR A 36 -1.38 5.45 5.82
C THR A 36 -1.07 6.15 7.13
N SER A 37 -2.11 6.59 7.83
CA SER A 37 -2.00 7.23 9.13
C SER A 37 -3.17 6.90 10.06
N GLY A 38 -2.96 7.16 11.35
CA GLY A 38 -3.97 6.97 12.39
C GLY A 38 -4.16 5.52 12.83
N SER A 39 -3.21 4.63 12.53
CA SER A 39 -3.15 3.29 13.11
C SER A 39 -2.25 3.28 14.33
N TYR A 40 -2.65 2.56 15.37
CA TYR A 40 -1.78 2.24 16.50
C TYR A 40 -1.98 0.78 16.94
N PRO A 41 -0.93 -0.04 17.06
CA PRO A 41 0.43 0.17 16.53
C PRO A 41 0.45 0.51 15.03
N PRO A 42 1.61 0.96 14.48
CA PRO A 42 1.75 1.23 13.05
C PRO A 42 1.19 0.08 12.19
N ALA A 43 0.45 0.44 11.15
CA ALA A 43 -0.16 -0.54 10.26
C ALA A 43 0.89 -1.11 9.31
N LYS A 44 0.77 -2.39 8.99
CA LYS A 44 1.57 -3.01 7.94
C LYS A 44 0.93 -2.75 6.58
N LEU A 45 1.72 -2.31 5.61
CA LEU A 45 1.25 -2.09 4.24
C LEU A 45 1.52 -3.31 3.35
N THR A 46 0.50 -3.70 2.58
CA THR A 46 0.57 -4.81 1.62
C THR A 46 0.09 -4.35 0.25
N TRP A 47 0.83 -4.68 -0.79
CA TRP A 47 0.46 -4.39 -2.17
C TRP A 47 -0.15 -5.61 -2.86
N LEU A 48 -1.30 -5.41 -3.50
CA LEU A 48 -1.96 -6.42 -4.31
C LEU A 48 -2.20 -5.90 -5.73
N LEU A 49 -2.01 -6.75 -6.71
CA LEU A 49 -2.40 -6.51 -8.10
C LEU A 49 -3.42 -7.58 -8.50
N ASP A 50 -4.63 -7.16 -8.86
CA ASP A 50 -5.73 -8.05 -9.22
C ASP A 50 -6.00 -9.11 -8.12
N GLY A 51 -6.00 -8.65 -6.87
CA GLY A 51 -6.20 -9.48 -5.68
C GLY A 51 -5.00 -10.36 -5.28
N LYS A 52 -3.89 -10.36 -6.04
CA LYS A 52 -2.70 -11.16 -5.75
C LYS A 52 -1.60 -10.31 -5.13
N ALA A 53 -1.00 -10.78 -4.03
CA ALA A 53 0.12 -10.08 -3.40
C ALA A 53 1.31 -9.96 -4.37
N ILE A 54 1.86 -8.74 -4.50
CA ILE A 54 3.00 -8.48 -5.36
C ILE A 54 4.27 -8.95 -4.64
N ARG A 55 4.93 -9.98 -5.19
CA ARG A 55 6.17 -10.54 -4.62
C ARG A 55 7.44 -10.07 -5.35
N ASN A 56 7.30 -9.69 -6.62
CA ASN A 56 8.43 -9.33 -7.49
C ASN A 56 8.62 -7.81 -7.55
N ALA A 57 8.64 -7.16 -6.39
CA ALA A 57 8.81 -5.71 -6.30
C ALA A 57 9.78 -5.33 -5.18
N VAL A 58 10.47 -4.21 -5.37
CA VAL A 58 11.25 -3.61 -4.29
C VAL A 58 10.28 -2.79 -3.44
N ILE A 59 10.19 -3.14 -2.17
CA ILE A 59 9.34 -2.48 -1.19
C ILE A 59 10.23 -1.79 -0.17
N THR A 60 10.06 -0.47 -0.03
CA THR A 60 10.68 0.31 1.05
C THR A 60 9.60 0.77 2.01
N GLU A 61 9.71 0.41 3.28
CA GLU A 61 8.77 0.80 4.33
C GLU A 61 9.36 1.98 5.12
N GLU A 62 8.54 3.00 5.35
CA GLU A 62 8.86 4.16 6.16
C GLU A 62 7.86 4.22 7.32
N GLU A 63 8.35 4.08 8.55
CA GLU A 63 7.49 4.14 9.73
C GLU A 63 7.89 5.33 10.60
N THR A 64 6.91 6.13 10.95
CA THR A 64 7.00 7.17 11.98
C THR A 64 5.90 6.92 13.01
N GLU A 65 5.89 7.70 14.09
CA GLU A 65 4.92 7.54 15.18
C GLU A 65 3.45 7.65 14.72
N THR A 66 3.17 8.36 13.63
CA THR A 66 1.80 8.62 13.15
C THR A 66 1.52 8.14 11.73
N PHE A 67 2.54 7.63 11.04
CA PHE A 67 2.47 7.40 9.60
C PHE A 67 3.29 6.18 9.20
N THR A 68 2.71 5.38 8.31
CA THR A 68 3.41 4.30 7.61
C THR A 68 3.34 4.54 6.11
N GLY A 69 4.49 4.52 5.45
CA GLY A 69 4.65 4.64 4.01
C GLY A 69 5.23 3.38 3.41
N SER A 70 4.86 3.07 2.17
CA SER A 70 5.42 1.97 1.40
C SER A 70 5.67 2.44 -0.03
N LEU A 71 6.90 2.27 -0.51
CA LEU A 71 7.26 2.51 -1.91
C LEU A 71 7.32 1.19 -2.65
N LEU A 72 6.46 1.02 -3.66
CA LEU A 72 6.42 -0.12 -4.55
C LEU A 72 7.12 0.23 -5.86
N THR A 73 8.24 -0.44 -6.16
CA THR A 73 8.83 -0.40 -7.51
C THR A 73 8.42 -1.65 -8.28
N LEU A 74 7.56 -1.49 -9.29
CA LEU A 74 7.02 -2.58 -10.11
C LEU A 74 7.43 -2.47 -11.59
N ASN A 75 7.62 -3.63 -12.23
CA ASN A 75 7.74 -3.76 -13.68
C ASN A 75 6.41 -4.28 -14.22
N VAL A 76 5.73 -3.46 -15.00
CA VAL A 76 4.42 -3.82 -15.59
C VAL A 76 4.59 -4.48 -16.95
N SER A 77 3.70 -5.42 -17.25
CA SER A 77 3.52 -6.03 -18.56
C SER A 77 2.28 -5.48 -19.25
N PRO A 78 2.13 -5.62 -20.58
CA PRO A 78 0.90 -5.26 -21.29
C PRO A 78 -0.33 -5.97 -20.72
N ASP A 79 -0.17 -7.20 -20.22
CA ASP A 79 -1.23 -7.98 -19.59
C ASP A 79 -1.69 -7.42 -18.24
N ASP A 80 -0.98 -6.44 -17.69
CA ASP A 80 -1.36 -5.73 -16.46
C ASP A 80 -2.26 -4.51 -16.71
N ASP A 81 -2.51 -4.16 -17.97
CA ASP A 81 -3.42 -3.06 -18.30
C ASP A 81 -4.83 -3.32 -17.77
N GLY A 82 -5.40 -2.30 -17.12
CA GLY A 82 -6.72 -2.36 -16.52
C GLY A 82 -6.82 -3.16 -15.22
N LYS A 83 -5.71 -3.74 -14.71
CA LYS A 83 -5.72 -4.41 -13.41
C LYS A 83 -5.88 -3.42 -12.26
N GLU A 84 -6.44 -3.91 -11.16
CA GLU A 84 -6.60 -3.11 -9.93
C GLU A 84 -5.38 -3.26 -9.02
N LEU A 85 -4.65 -2.16 -8.81
CA LEU A 85 -3.62 -2.02 -7.81
C LEU A 85 -4.27 -1.61 -6.48
N VAL A 86 -4.04 -2.41 -5.45
CA VAL A 86 -4.57 -2.19 -4.10
C VAL A 86 -3.40 -2.03 -3.14
N CYS A 87 -3.46 -0.99 -2.32
CA CYS A 87 -2.63 -0.89 -1.13
C CYS A 87 -3.52 -1.11 0.08
N ARG A 88 -3.21 -2.14 0.86
CA ARG A 88 -3.92 -2.50 2.08
C ARG A 88 -3.06 -2.21 3.30
N ALA A 89 -3.65 -1.56 4.29
CA ALA A 89 -3.08 -1.33 5.62
C ALA A 89 -3.77 -2.26 6.63
N ASP A 90 -2.98 -3.06 7.33
CA ASP A 90 -3.44 -4.04 8.31
C ASP A 90 -2.84 -3.71 9.69
N ASN A 91 -3.68 -3.51 10.71
CA ASN A 91 -3.21 -3.41 12.09
C ASN A 91 -3.20 -4.80 12.76
N PRO A 92 -2.03 -5.37 13.11
CA PRO A 92 -1.93 -6.73 13.66
C PRO A 92 -2.57 -6.89 15.05
N ARG A 93 -2.79 -5.80 15.79
CA ARG A 93 -3.43 -5.82 17.12
C ARG A 93 -4.93 -5.51 17.07
N PHE A 94 -5.47 -5.16 15.91
CA PHE A 94 -6.89 -4.90 15.72
C PHE A 94 -7.45 -5.86 14.65
N PRO A 95 -8.02 -7.02 15.04
CA PRO A 95 -8.62 -7.95 14.10
C PRO A 95 -9.73 -7.28 13.27
N GLY A 96 -9.63 -7.37 11.93
CA GLY A 96 -10.56 -6.67 11.02
C GLY A 96 -10.29 -5.17 10.85
N GLY A 97 -9.23 -4.65 11.49
CA GLY A 97 -8.78 -3.26 11.43
C GLY A 97 -7.97 -3.00 10.17
N THR A 98 -8.61 -3.18 9.03
CA THR A 98 -8.00 -2.99 7.72
C THR A 98 -8.56 -1.76 7.04
N ALA A 99 -7.71 -1.03 6.33
CA ALA A 99 -8.14 -0.01 5.38
C ALA A 99 -7.37 -0.21 4.09
N GLU A 100 -7.92 0.23 2.97
CA GLU A 100 -7.26 0.07 1.68
C GLU A 100 -7.62 1.21 0.74
N ASP A 101 -6.72 1.48 -0.20
CA ASP A 101 -6.97 2.32 -1.36
C ASP A 101 -6.78 1.48 -2.62
N ARG A 102 -7.58 1.76 -3.65
CA ARG A 102 -7.67 0.97 -4.88
C ARG A 102 -7.55 1.89 -6.08
N ARG A 103 -6.72 1.51 -7.05
CA ARG A 103 -6.57 2.22 -8.32
C ARG A 103 -6.45 1.26 -9.48
N GLN A 104 -7.14 1.57 -10.56
CA GLN A 104 -6.91 0.90 -11.84
C GLN A 104 -5.63 1.42 -12.47
N ILE A 105 -4.76 0.52 -12.92
CA ILE A 105 -3.54 0.89 -13.63
C ILE A 105 -3.76 0.83 -15.14
N HIS A 106 -3.13 1.75 -15.86
CA HIS A 106 -3.10 1.73 -17.31
C HIS A 106 -1.67 1.55 -17.80
N VAL A 107 -1.45 0.63 -18.74
CA VAL A 107 -0.13 0.28 -19.25
C VAL A 107 0.00 0.72 -20.70
N ALA A 108 0.90 1.66 -20.96
CA ALA A 108 1.23 2.07 -22.31
C ALA A 108 2.35 1.21 -22.90
N CYS A 109 2.02 0.50 -23.97
CA CYS A 109 3.00 -0.03 -24.91
C CYS A 109 3.45 1.10 -25.83
N LYS A 110 4.68 1.57 -25.70
CA LYS A 110 5.28 2.39 -26.77
C LYS A 110 5.86 1.44 -27.82
N SER A 111 5.26 1.41 -29.02
CA SER A 111 5.88 0.79 -30.20
C SER A 111 7.25 1.41 -30.47
#